data_AF-A0A8H9FXN2-F1
#
_entry.id   AF-A0A8H9FXN2-F1
#
_cell.length_a   1.000
_cell.length_b   1.000
_cell.length_c   1.000
_cell.angle_alpha   90.00
_cell.angle_beta   90.00
_cell.angle_gamma   90.00
#
_symmetry.space_group_name_H-M   'P 1'
#
loop_
_entity.id
_entity.type
_entity.pdbx_description
1 polymer ?
#
loop_
_entity_poly.entity_id
_entity_poly.type
_entity_poly.pdbx_seq_one_letter_code
_entity_poly.pdbx_strand_id
1 'polypeptide(L)' 'MSERIVKVTRDQIESAKLLIRLRGGEDKVDPDIVLIANARRRPRSTPPEPVTP' A
#
# COMPACT_ATOMS: atom_id res chain seq x y z
N MET A 1 -21.25 0.62 -2.10
CA MET A 1 -20.30 1.07 -1.06
C MET A 1 -19.13 1.73 -1.78
N SER A 2 -18.79 2.97 -1.46
CA SER A 2 -17.71 3.69 -2.18
C SER A 2 -16.35 3.21 -1.69
N GLU A 3 -15.53 2.64 -2.58
CA GLU A 3 -14.15 2.27 -2.26
C GLU A 3 -13.33 3.54 -1.96
N ARG A 4 -12.81 3.65 -0.74
CA ARG A 4 -11.90 4.74 -0.35
C ARG A 4 -10.47 4.30 -0.60
N ILE A 5 -9.79 4.99 -1.50
CA ILE A 5 -8.36 4.78 -1.73
C ILE A 5 -7.57 5.51 -0.64
N VAL A 6 -6.91 4.75 0.22
CA VAL A 6 -5.98 5.29 1.23
C VAL A 6 -4.56 5.27 0.66
N LYS A 7 -3.88 6.42 0.70
CA LYS A 7 -2.47 6.54 0.30
C LYS A 7 -1.59 6.36 1.52
N VAL A 8 -0.57 5.52 1.41
CA VAL A 8 0.42 5.29 2.46
C VAL A 8 1.82 5.57 1.95
N THR A 9 2.69 6.04 2.83
CA THR A 9 4.09 6.32 2.53
C THR A 9 4.92 5.04 2.60
N ARG A 10 6.13 5.07 2.02
CA ARG A 10 7.06 3.94 2.11
C ARG A 10 7.44 3.61 3.56
N ASP A 11 7.62 4.63 4.40
CA ASP A 11 8.01 4.43 5.80
C ASP A 11 6.89 3.78 6.61
N GLN A 12 5.62 4.09 6.32
CA GLN A 12 4.47 3.42 6.92
C GLN A 12 4.43 1.93 6.54
N ILE A 13 4.72 1.62 5.27
CA ILE A 13 4.81 0.23 4.79
C ILE A 13 5.92 -0.52 5.53
N GLU A 14 7.12 0.05 5.63
CA GLU A 14 8.25 -0.60 6.31
C GLU A 14 8.02 -0.75 7.81
N SER A 15 7.40 0.25 8.45
CA SER A 15 7.00 0.20 9.86
C SER A 15 5.98 -0.91 10.12
N ALA A 16 4.98 -1.07 9.24
CA ALA A 16 3.99 -2.13 9.34
C ALA A 16 4.62 -3.52 9.20
N LYS A 17 5.53 -3.71 8.23
CA LYS A 17 6.28 -4.97 8.08
C LYS A 17 7.14 -5.29 9.30
N LEU A 18 7.80 -4.27 9.87
CA LEU A 18 8.59 -4.46 11.08
C LEU A 18 7.71 -4.89 12.25
N LEU A 19 6.56 -4.26 12.42
CA LEU A 19 5.62 -4.59 13.50
C LEU A 19 5.10 -6.04 13.39
N ILE A 20 4.77 -6.49 12.18
CA ILE A 20 4.38 -7.89 11.90
C ILE A 20 5.50 -8.85 12.35
N ARG A 21 6.76 -8.54 11.99
CA ARG A 21 7.92 -9.37 12.39
C ARG A 21 8.11 -9.37 13.90
N LEU A 22 8.01 -8.22 14.56
CA LEU A 22 8.14 -8.10 16.02
C LEU A 22 7.04 -8.85 16.77
N ARG A 23 5.83 -8.94 16.19
CA ARG A 23 4.70 -9.69 16.75
C ARG A 23 4.72 -11.18 16.40
N GLY A 24 5.60 -11.60 15.49
CA GLY A 24 5.79 -13.00 15.13
C GLY A 24 4.80 -13.53 14.08
N GLY A 25 4.06 -12.66 13.40
CA GLY A 25 3.08 -13.07 12.39
C GLY A 25 2.04 -12.02 12.06
N GLU A 26 1.41 -12.16 10.89
CA GLU A 26 0.30 -11.31 10.45
C GLU A 26 -0.98 -11.56 11.27
N ASP A 27 -1.14 -12.76 11.84
CA ASP A 27 -2.26 -13.14 12.70
C ASP A 27 -2.23 -12.48 14.09
N LYS A 28 -1.12 -11.80 14.42
CA LYS A 28 -0.89 -11.13 15.70
C LYS A 28 -1.03 -9.61 15.63
N VAL A 29 -1.44 -9.07 14.48
CA VAL A 29 -1.65 -7.63 14.25
C VAL A 29 -3.03 -7.36 13.67
N ASP A 30 -3.47 -6.10 13.75
CA ASP A 30 -4.72 -5.69 13.12
C ASP A 30 -4.68 -5.88 11.59
N PRO A 31 -5.80 -6.28 10.95
CA PRO A 31 -5.89 -6.47 9.50
C PRO A 31 -5.47 -5.23 8.69
N ASP A 32 -5.72 -4.03 9.21
CA ASP A 32 -5.33 -2.79 8.56
C ASP A 32 -3.81 -2.65 8.44
N ILE A 33 -3.05 -3.17 9.41
CA ILE A 33 -1.58 -3.18 9.37
C ILE A 33 -1.09 -4.11 8.27
N VAL A 34 -1.75 -5.26 8.09
CA VAL A 34 -1.47 -6.19 6.99
C VAL A 34 -1.77 -5.55 5.64
N LEU A 35 -2.87 -4.79 5.53
CA LEU A 35 -3.21 -4.04 4.32
C LEU A 35 -2.15 -2.98 3.99
N ILE A 36 -1.66 -2.26 4.99
CA ILE A 36 -0.59 -1.27 4.82
C ILE A 36 0.71 -1.95 4.40
N ALA A 37 1.12 -3.04 5.07
CA ALA A 37 2.35 -3.77 4.75
C ALA A 37 2.37 -4.31 3.32
N ASN A 38 1.20 -4.67 2.79
CA ASN A 38 0.99 -5.20 1.44
C ASN A 38 0.57 -4.14 0.41
N ALA A 39 0.59 -2.85 0.77
CA ALA A 39 0.18 -1.78 -0.12
C ALA A 39 1.04 -1.76 -1.39
N ARG A 40 0.37 -1.82 -2.56
CA ARG A 40 1.04 -1.82 -3.87
C ARG A 40 1.11 -0.41 -4.44
N ARG A 41 2.21 -0.12 -5.13
CA ARG A 41 2.29 1.09 -5.96
C ARG A 41 1.28 0.97 -7.08
N ARG A 42 0.39 1.96 -7.19
CA ARG A 42 -0.48 2.08 -8.36
C ARG A 42 0.44 2.41 -9.55
N PRO A 43 0.45 1.61 -10.63
CA PRO A 43 1.19 1.96 -11.82
C PRO A 43 0.68 3.32 -12.32
N ARG A 44 1.60 4.21 -12.65
CA ARG A 44 1.27 5.52 -13.21
C ARG A 44 0.67 5.26 -14.59
N SER A 45 -0.64 5.45 -14.73
CA SER A 45 -1.26 5.57 -16.05
C SER A 45 -0.68 6.85 -16.66
N THR A 46 0.37 6.72 -17.48
CA THR A 46 0.79 7.82 -18.34
C THR A 46 -0.37 8.10 -19.29
N PRO A 47 -0.91 9.33 -19.34
CA PRO A 47 -1.82 9.69 -20.42
C PRO A 47 -1.08 9.42 -21.74
N PRO A 48 -1.73 8.82 -22.77
CA PRO A 48 -1.12 8.76 -24.08
C PRO A 48 -0.76 10.18 -24.51
N GLU A 49 0.50 10.40 -24.88
CA GLU A 49 0.90 11.66 -25.50
C GLU A 49 -0.03 11.94 -26.70
N PRO A 50 -0.55 13.16 -26.85
CA PRO A 50 -1.27 13.52 -28.05
C PRO A 50 -0.28 13.50 -29.22
N VAL A 51 -0.28 12.42 -29.99
CA VAL A 51 0.30 12.37 -31.34
C VAL A 51 -0.36 13.50 -32.14
N THR A 52 0.37 14.59 -32.31
CA THR A 52 -0.04 15.71 -33.15
C THR A 52 0.58 15.49 -34.53
N PRO A 53 -0.21 15.52 -35.63
CA PRO A 53 0.27 15.29 -36.99
C PRO A 53 1.10 16.45 -37.54
#